data_AF-X0SZI6-F1
#
_entry.id   AF-X0SZI6-F1
#
_cell.length_a   1.000
_cell.length_b   1.000
_cell.length_c   1.000
_cell.angle_alpha   90.00
_cell.angle_beta   90.00
_cell.angle_gamma   90.00
#
_symmetry.space_group_name_H-M   'P 1'
#
loop_
_entity.id
_entity.type
_entity.pdbx_description
1 polymer ?
#
loop_
_entity_poly.entity_id
_entity_poly.type
_entity_poly.pdbx_seq_one_letter_code
_entity_poly.pdbx_strand_id
1 'polypeptide(L)'
;DTNTPGQPEEKEVKSKVAPTLPYEPVADQTLQALEKLSQHPDQIDNPLELAEVLFLSGYLKRAAVFYQEALNRHSADEAGPVQQAPALRESRNRAWILFQIGNCLRDEDRPTAAKMYRQLIVEYPDSLWTDLAKGQDQLISWYQKDQPQTLLKTKN
;
A
#
# COMPACT_ATOMS: atom_id res chain seq x y z
N ASP A 1 53.43 -20.30 -34.86
CA ASP A 1 53.32 -21.00 -33.56
C ASP A 1 52.56 -20.16 -32.56
N THR A 2 51.28 -20.48 -32.45
CA THR A 2 50.28 -19.84 -31.60
C THR A 2 50.36 -20.44 -30.19
N ASN A 3 50.64 -19.61 -29.19
CA ASN A 3 50.60 -20.02 -27.78
C ASN A 3 49.33 -19.45 -27.14
N THR A 4 48.40 -20.34 -26.80
CA THR A 4 47.16 -20.05 -26.07
C THR A 4 47.27 -20.69 -24.69
N PRO A 5 47.25 -19.93 -23.58
CA PRO A 5 47.00 -20.50 -22.27
C PRO A 5 45.49 -20.57 -22.01
N GLY A 6 45.02 -21.77 -21.70
CA GLY A 6 43.61 -22.05 -21.40
C GLY A 6 43.11 -21.33 -20.16
N GLN A 7 41.86 -20.85 -20.23
CA GLN A 7 41.04 -20.56 -19.07
C GLN A 7 40.14 -21.78 -18.77
N PRO A 8 39.96 -22.15 -17.49
CA PRO A 8 39.00 -23.16 -17.10
C PRO A 8 37.56 -22.64 -17.29
N GLU A 9 36.71 -23.45 -17.93
CA GLU A 9 35.28 -23.21 -18.05
C GLU A 9 34.63 -23.23 -16.66
N GLU A 10 34.33 -22.05 -16.13
CA GLU A 10 33.48 -21.88 -14.96
C GLU A 10 32.03 -22.08 -15.40
N LYS A 11 31.52 -23.32 -15.22
CA LYS A 11 30.10 -23.62 -15.43
C LYS A 11 29.29 -22.90 -14.37
N GLU A 12 28.78 -21.74 -14.74
CA GLU A 12 27.80 -20.97 -13.99
C GLU A 12 26.48 -21.77 -13.91
N VAL A 13 26.36 -22.61 -12.88
CA VAL A 13 25.11 -23.30 -12.56
C VAL A 13 24.15 -22.24 -12.04
N LYS A 14 23.35 -21.67 -12.95
CA LYS A 14 22.16 -20.88 -12.63
C LYS A 14 21.11 -21.79 -12.00
N SER A 15 21.31 -22.14 -10.73
CA SER A 15 20.28 -22.74 -9.90
C SER A 15 19.30 -21.64 -9.51
N LYS A 16 18.28 -21.43 -10.34
CA LYS A 16 17.07 -20.71 -9.95
C LYS A 16 16.32 -21.58 -8.94
N VAL A 17 16.76 -21.57 -7.68
CA VAL A 17 15.93 -22.07 -6.59
C VAL A 17 14.85 -21.03 -6.34
N ALA A 18 13.71 -21.20 -7.01
CA ALA A 18 12.50 -20.46 -6.64
C ALA A 18 12.10 -20.92 -5.22
N PRO A 19 11.88 -19.99 -4.27
CA PRO A 19 11.42 -20.36 -2.94
C PRO A 19 10.08 -21.10 -3.05
N THR A 20 10.03 -22.36 -2.63
CA THR A 20 8.77 -23.10 -2.49
C THR A 20 8.05 -22.57 -1.26
N LEU A 21 7.08 -21.69 -1.47
CA LEU A 21 6.21 -21.21 -0.41
C LEU A 21 5.27 -22.34 0.04
N PRO A 22 4.93 -22.44 1.34
CA PRO A 22 4.07 -23.50 1.87
C PRO A 22 2.58 -23.30 1.55
N TYR A 23 2.25 -22.33 0.70
CA TYR A 23 0.89 -21.98 0.32
C TYR A 23 0.77 -21.88 -1.20
N GLU A 24 -0.36 -22.36 -1.71
CA GLU A 24 -0.71 -22.18 -3.11
C GLU A 24 -0.99 -20.71 -3.40
N PRO A 25 -0.56 -20.19 -4.56
CA PRO A 25 -0.97 -18.88 -5.02
C PRO A 25 -2.50 -18.77 -5.07
N VAL A 26 -3.02 -17.57 -4.81
CA VAL A 26 -4.46 -17.30 -4.93
C VAL A 26 -4.93 -17.63 -6.35
N ALA A 27 -5.99 -18.42 -6.48
CA ALA A 27 -6.52 -18.84 -7.77
C ALA A 27 -7.01 -17.64 -8.61
N ASP A 28 -6.82 -17.70 -9.93
CA ASP A 28 -7.24 -16.64 -10.87
C ASP A 28 -8.73 -16.31 -10.76
N GLN A 29 -9.56 -17.32 -10.47
CA GLN A 29 -11.00 -17.15 -10.26
C GLN A 29 -11.29 -16.24 -9.06
N THR A 30 -10.52 -16.39 -7.97
CA THR A 30 -10.62 -15.54 -6.78
C THR A 30 -10.20 -14.12 -7.11
N LEU A 31 -9.14 -13.93 -7.91
CA LEU A 31 -8.70 -12.59 -8.34
C LEU A 31 -9.74 -11.90 -9.23
N GLN A 32 -10.39 -12.64 -10.13
CA GLN A 32 -11.49 -12.12 -10.93
C GLN A 32 -12.72 -11.76 -10.08
N ALA A 33 -13.03 -12.56 -9.06
CA ALA A 33 -14.10 -12.23 -8.13
C ALA A 33 -13.79 -10.93 -7.37
N LEU A 34 -12.56 -10.78 -6.85
CA LEU A 34 -12.12 -9.57 -6.18
C LEU A 34 -12.15 -8.33 -7.09
N GLU A 35 -11.80 -8.49 -8.37
CA GLU A 35 -11.91 -7.40 -9.35
C GLU A 35 -13.35 -6.93 -9.51
N LYS A 36 -14.30 -7.86 -9.66
CA LYS A 36 -15.73 -7.53 -9.76
C LYS A 36 -16.24 -6.84 -8.50
N LEU A 37 -15.86 -7.33 -7.32
CA LEU A 37 -16.23 -6.71 -6.05
C LEU A 37 -15.67 -5.29 -5.90
N SER A 38 -14.47 -5.02 -6.41
CA SER A 38 -13.88 -3.68 -6.37
C SER A 38 -14.64 -2.64 -7.21
N GLN A 39 -15.51 -3.07 -8.13
CA GLN A 39 -16.40 -2.17 -8.88
C GLN A 39 -17.65 -1.77 -8.08
N HIS A 40 -17.98 -2.52 -7.03
CA HIS A 40 -19.15 -2.31 -6.17
C HIS A 40 -18.76 -2.43 -4.69
N PRO A 41 -17.83 -1.59 -4.19
CA PRO A 41 -17.32 -1.72 -2.82
C PRO A 41 -18.40 -1.47 -1.76
N ASP A 42 -19.45 -0.74 -2.11
CA ASP A 42 -20.65 -0.50 -1.30
C ASP A 42 -21.42 -1.77 -0.94
N GLN A 43 -21.27 -2.85 -1.72
CA GLN A 43 -21.96 -4.14 -1.50
C GLN A 43 -21.26 -5.04 -0.49
N ILE A 44 -20.07 -4.67 0.00
CA ILE A 44 -19.34 -5.44 1.01
C ILE A 44 -19.78 -4.98 2.40
N ASP A 45 -20.13 -5.91 3.29
CA ASP A 45 -20.53 -5.60 4.66
C ASP A 45 -19.40 -4.92 5.44
N ASN A 46 -18.18 -5.48 5.35
CA ASN A 46 -16.99 -4.96 6.03
C ASN A 46 -15.86 -4.61 5.05
N PRO A 47 -15.90 -3.43 4.41
CA PRO A 47 -14.88 -3.04 3.43
C PRO A 47 -13.50 -2.86 4.06
N LEU A 48 -13.41 -2.48 5.35
CA LEU A 48 -12.13 -2.29 6.03
C LEU A 48 -11.33 -3.60 6.15
N GLU A 49 -11.96 -4.68 6.62
CA GLU A 49 -11.28 -5.97 6.75
C GLU A 49 -10.81 -6.52 5.40
N LEU A 50 -11.62 -6.36 4.35
CA LEU A 50 -11.22 -6.76 3.01
C LEU A 50 -10.04 -5.92 2.50
N ALA A 51 -10.02 -4.63 2.79
CA ALA A 51 -8.90 -3.75 2.44
C ALA A 51 -7.59 -4.19 3.11
N GLU A 52 -7.62 -4.55 4.40
CA GLU A 52 -6.44 -5.07 5.13
C GLU A 52 -5.91 -6.36 4.50
N VAL A 53 -6.79 -7.31 4.20
CA VAL A 53 -6.40 -8.57 3.54
C VAL A 53 -5.76 -8.32 2.18
N LEU A 54 -6.35 -7.43 1.38
CA LEU A 54 -5.82 -7.05 0.07
C LEU A 54 -4.48 -6.33 0.17
N PHE A 55 -4.32 -5.43 1.15
CA PHE A 55 -3.08 -4.72 1.40
C PHE A 55 -1.95 -5.70 1.76
N LEU A 56 -2.19 -6.61 2.71
CA LEU A 56 -1.24 -7.63 3.13
C LEU A 56 -0.90 -8.61 1.98
N SER A 57 -1.84 -8.81 1.06
CA SER A 57 -1.65 -9.64 -0.14
C SER A 57 -0.98 -8.89 -1.30
N GLY A 58 -0.64 -7.60 -1.13
CA GLY A 58 0.03 -6.77 -2.14
C GLY A 58 -0.90 -6.22 -3.24
N TYR A 59 -2.22 -6.40 -3.14
CA TYR A 59 -3.20 -5.85 -4.09
C TYR A 59 -3.55 -4.40 -3.74
N LEU A 60 -2.53 -3.53 -3.72
CA LEU A 60 -2.62 -2.17 -3.18
C LEU A 60 -3.70 -1.31 -3.85
N LYS A 61 -3.82 -1.34 -5.17
CA LYS A 61 -4.84 -0.58 -5.89
C LYS A 61 -6.26 -0.97 -5.50
N ARG A 62 -6.52 -2.26 -5.27
CA ARG A 62 -7.83 -2.76 -4.81
C ARG A 62 -8.06 -2.42 -3.34
N ALA A 63 -7.03 -2.59 -2.51
CA ALA A 63 -7.10 -2.21 -1.10
C ALA A 63 -7.49 -0.73 -0.94
N ALA A 64 -6.92 0.18 -1.74
CA ALA A 64 -7.27 1.60 -1.74
C ALA A 64 -8.76 1.85 -1.97
N VAL A 65 -9.40 1.11 -2.89
CA VAL A 65 -10.84 1.25 -3.16
C VAL A 65 -11.68 0.89 -1.94
N PHE A 66 -11.37 -0.21 -1.27
CA PHE A 66 -12.11 -0.65 -0.08
C PHE A 66 -11.80 0.21 1.15
N TYR A 67 -10.57 0.69 1.32
CA TYR A 67 -10.26 1.69 2.35
C TYR A 67 -11.03 2.99 2.12
N GLN A 68 -11.14 3.45 0.87
CA GLN A 68 -11.92 4.65 0.53
C GLN A 68 -13.40 4.45 0.86
N GLU A 69 -13.96 3.28 0.56
CA GLU A 69 -15.34 2.96 0.94
C GLU A 69 -15.52 2.94 2.46
N ALA A 70 -14.61 2.30 3.20
CA ALA A 70 -14.61 2.33 4.66
C ALA A 70 -14.54 3.78 5.19
N LEU A 71 -13.71 4.63 4.59
CA LEU A 71 -13.62 6.05 4.94
C LEU A 71 -14.91 6.81 4.64
N ASN A 72 -15.62 6.48 3.56
CA ASN A 72 -16.88 7.12 3.19
C ASN A 72 -18.03 6.75 4.14
N ARG A 73 -18.06 5.51 4.64
CA ARG A 73 -19.09 5.06 5.59
C ARG A 73 -18.97 5.70 6.96
N HIS A 74 -17.76 6.06 7.38
CA HIS A 74 -17.53 6.76 8.64
C HIS A 74 -17.69 8.27 8.44
N SER A 75 -18.91 8.81 8.45
CA SER A 75 -19.14 10.26 8.44
C SER A 75 -18.39 10.96 9.59
N ALA A 76 -17.90 12.18 9.38
CA ALA A 76 -17.18 12.96 10.40
C ALA A 76 -18.04 13.35 11.64
N ASP A 77 -19.36 13.09 11.61
CA ASP A 77 -20.34 13.52 12.61
C ASP A 77 -20.62 12.51 13.74
N GLU A 78 -20.01 11.32 13.75
CA GLU A 78 -20.18 10.35 14.86
C GLU A 78 -19.23 10.59 16.05
N ALA A 79 -19.05 11.86 16.44
CA ALA A 79 -18.38 12.24 17.68
C ALA A 79 -19.38 12.24 18.86
N GLY A 80 -19.99 11.10 19.15
CA GLY A 80 -20.80 10.91 20.36
C GLY A 80 -19.94 10.75 21.63
N PRO A 81 -20.38 11.22 22.81
CA PRO A 81 -19.59 11.14 24.04
C PRO A 81 -19.47 9.68 24.49
N VAL A 82 -18.23 9.18 24.47
CA VAL A 82 -17.90 7.79 24.81
C VAL A 82 -18.00 7.57 26.31
N GLN A 83 -19.01 6.80 26.73
CA GLN A 83 -19.06 6.17 28.04
C GLN A 83 -19.29 4.67 27.85
N GLN A 84 -18.31 3.91 28.34
CA GLN A 84 -18.16 2.44 28.35
C GLN A 84 -17.37 1.90 27.14
N ALA A 85 -16.07 1.64 27.39
CA ALA A 85 -15.03 1.03 26.54
C ALA A 85 -15.52 0.44 25.19
N PRO A 86 -15.27 1.12 24.05
CA PRO A 86 -14.06 0.93 23.24
C PRO A 86 -13.67 2.25 22.53
N ALA A 87 -13.49 3.33 23.31
CA ALA A 87 -13.16 4.71 22.90
C ALA A 87 -11.90 4.89 22.03
N LEU A 88 -11.23 3.79 21.71
CA LEU A 88 -10.07 3.77 20.87
C LEU A 88 -10.36 3.17 19.47
N ARG A 89 -11.54 2.69 19.09
CA ARG A 89 -11.73 2.12 17.73
C ARG A 89 -12.13 3.16 16.67
N GLU A 90 -13.14 4.00 16.89
CA GLU A 90 -13.65 4.92 15.86
C GLU A 90 -12.63 5.97 15.37
N SER A 91 -12.00 6.73 16.28
CA SER A 91 -11.04 7.79 15.90
C SER A 91 -9.70 7.23 15.43
N ARG A 92 -9.28 6.05 15.92
CA ARG A 92 -8.10 5.34 15.40
C ARG A 92 -8.36 4.81 13.98
N ASN A 93 -9.60 4.49 13.61
CA ASN A 93 -9.92 3.95 12.29
C ASN A 93 -9.74 5.00 11.19
N ARG A 94 -10.28 6.22 11.30
CA ARG A 94 -10.18 7.21 10.20
C ARG A 94 -8.74 7.64 9.91
N ALA A 95 -7.97 7.98 10.95
CA ALA A 95 -6.57 8.35 10.77
C ALA A 95 -5.74 7.18 10.19
N TRP A 96 -5.96 5.95 10.66
CA TRP A 96 -5.34 4.75 10.09
C TRP A 96 -5.72 4.53 8.63
N ILE A 97 -7.02 4.63 8.30
CA ILE A 97 -7.54 4.44 6.94
C ILE A 97 -6.91 5.47 6.00
N LEU A 98 -6.85 6.76 6.38
CA LEU A 98 -6.16 7.79 5.59
C LEU A 98 -4.69 7.43 5.35
N PHE A 99 -3.99 6.97 6.39
CA PHE A 99 -2.59 6.52 6.25
C PHE A 99 -2.47 5.34 5.30
N GLN A 100 -3.38 4.37 5.38
CA GLN A 100 -3.39 3.18 4.53
C GLN A 100 -3.72 3.47 3.08
N ILE A 101 -4.67 4.39 2.79
CA ILE A 101 -4.93 4.85 1.42
C ILE A 101 -3.66 5.48 0.85
N GLY A 102 -2.99 6.33 1.64
CA GLY A 102 -1.69 6.89 1.25
C GLY A 102 -0.65 5.82 0.92
N ASN A 103 -0.52 4.79 1.78
CA ASN A 103 0.43 3.70 1.57
C ASN A 103 0.12 2.87 0.32
N CYS A 104 -1.16 2.65 0.02
CA CYS A 104 -1.58 1.94 -1.19
C CYS A 104 -1.20 2.70 -2.47
N LEU A 105 -1.27 4.04 -2.43
CA LEU A 105 -1.15 4.89 -3.61
C LEU A 105 0.26 5.48 -3.81
N ARG A 106 1.15 5.41 -2.81
CA ARG A 106 2.45 6.12 -2.82
C ARG A 106 3.34 5.86 -4.03
N ASP A 107 3.19 4.70 -4.68
CA ASP A 107 4.01 4.33 -5.83
C ASP A 107 3.32 4.61 -7.18
N GLU A 108 1.99 4.42 -7.24
CA GLU A 108 1.18 4.55 -8.45
C GLU A 108 0.56 5.95 -8.64
N ASP A 109 0.10 6.58 -7.56
CA ASP A 109 -0.55 7.90 -7.55
C ASP A 109 -0.06 8.75 -6.36
N ARG A 110 1.17 9.25 -6.50
CA ARG A 110 1.85 10.10 -5.51
C ARG A 110 1.04 11.34 -5.10
N PRO A 111 0.41 12.09 -6.03
CA PRO A 111 -0.44 13.23 -5.66
C PRO A 111 -1.58 12.87 -4.72
N THR A 112 -2.33 11.81 -5.02
CA THR A 112 -3.43 11.37 -4.16
C THR A 112 -2.92 10.84 -2.83
N ALA A 113 -1.80 10.09 -2.82
CA ALA A 113 -1.18 9.63 -1.59
C ALA A 113 -0.79 10.80 -0.65
N ALA A 114 -0.11 11.82 -1.20
CA ALA A 114 0.24 13.03 -0.45
C ALA A 114 -1.00 13.75 0.12
N LYS A 115 -2.09 13.83 -0.65
CA LYS A 115 -3.35 14.41 -0.18
C LYS A 115 -3.88 13.68 1.06
N MET A 116 -3.88 12.34 1.05
CA MET A 116 -4.36 11.55 2.19
C MET A 116 -3.49 11.72 3.44
N TYR A 117 -2.17 11.72 3.29
CA TYR A 117 -1.26 11.98 4.41
C TYR A 117 -1.47 13.38 5.00
N ARG A 118 -1.62 14.41 4.15
CA ARG A 118 -1.88 15.78 4.61
C ARG A 118 -3.23 15.90 5.31
N GLN A 119 -4.25 15.24 4.79
CA GLN A 119 -5.56 15.20 5.43
C GLN A 119 -5.45 14.59 6.84
N LEU A 120 -4.73 13.47 6.98
CA LEU A 120 -4.46 12.88 8.29
C LEU A 120 -3.75 13.86 9.23
N ILE A 121 -2.68 14.51 8.77
CA ILE A 121 -1.89 15.44 9.59
C ILE A 121 -2.73 16.62 10.09
N VAL A 122 -3.65 17.13 9.25
CA VAL A 122 -4.51 18.27 9.58
C VAL A 122 -5.66 17.85 10.49
N GLU A 123 -6.34 16.75 10.18
CA GLU A 123 -7.54 16.32 10.92
C GLU A 123 -7.20 15.62 12.23
N TYR A 124 -6.03 14.97 12.32
CA TYR A 124 -5.65 14.12 13.45
C TYR A 124 -4.20 14.37 13.93
N PRO A 125 -3.81 15.60 14.32
CA PRO A 125 -2.43 15.93 14.65
C PRO A 125 -1.83 15.10 15.78
N ASP A 126 -2.65 14.62 16.73
CA ASP A 126 -2.21 13.81 17.88
C ASP A 126 -2.28 12.29 17.63
N SER A 127 -2.59 11.86 16.40
CA SER A 127 -2.63 10.45 16.03
C SER A 127 -1.23 9.81 15.99
N LEU A 128 -1.14 8.54 16.38
CA LEU A 128 0.08 7.73 16.27
C LEU A 128 0.61 7.60 14.83
N TRP A 129 -0.25 7.85 13.85
CA TRP A 129 0.08 7.77 12.42
C TRP A 129 0.62 9.08 11.84
N THR A 130 0.52 10.19 12.59
CA THR A 130 0.82 11.53 12.08
C THR A 130 2.28 11.72 11.74
N ASP A 131 3.20 11.28 12.59
CA ASP A 131 4.63 11.43 12.30
C ASP A 131 5.08 10.52 11.15
N LEU A 132 4.48 9.33 11.03
CA LEU A 132 4.70 8.47 9.87
C LEU A 132 4.16 9.12 8.58
N ALA A 133 2.98 9.75 8.63
CA ALA A 133 2.40 10.47 7.50
C ALA A 133 3.26 11.67 7.07
N LYS A 134 3.81 12.44 8.02
CA LYS A 134 4.76 13.54 7.72
C LYS A 134 5.98 13.03 6.95
N GLY A 135 6.56 11.92 7.41
CA GLY A 135 7.70 11.29 6.74
C GLY A 135 7.37 10.86 5.31
N GLN A 136 6.20 10.26 5.09
CA GLN A 136 5.76 9.85 3.75
C GLN A 136 5.46 11.03 2.82
N ASP A 137 4.78 12.08 3.30
CA ASP A 137 4.52 13.29 2.50
C ASP A 137 5.82 13.98 2.09
N GLN A 138 6.80 14.04 3.01
CA GLN A 138 8.12 14.58 2.72
C GLN A 138 8.87 13.73 1.68
N LEU A 139 8.82 12.40 1.79
CA LEU A 139 9.43 11.50 0.83
C LEU A 139 8.81 11.68 -0.57
N ILE A 140 7.49 11.80 -0.67
CA ILE A 140 6.80 12.07 -1.94
C ILE A 140 7.24 13.41 -2.52
N SER A 141 7.35 14.44 -1.68
CA SER A 141 7.83 15.77 -2.11
C SER A 141 9.23 15.69 -2.73
N TRP A 142 10.14 14.91 -2.15
CA TRP A 142 11.47 14.66 -2.71
C TRP A 142 11.40 13.92 -4.04
N TYR A 143 10.61 12.85 -4.16
CA TYR A 143 10.45 12.14 -5.44
C TYR A 143 9.93 13.04 -6.57
N GLN A 144 9.02 13.96 -6.24
CA GLN A 144 8.46 14.89 -7.21
C GLN A 144 9.47 15.97 -7.63
N LYS A 145 10.25 16.48 -6.67
CA LYS A 145 11.23 17.55 -6.91
C LYS A 145 12.48 17.04 -7.63
N ASP A 146 13.09 15.99 -7.09
CA ASP A 146 14.44 15.58 -7.47
C ASP A 146 14.45 14.48 -8.54
N GLN A 147 13.30 13.88 -8.82
CA GLN A 147 13.09 12.82 -9.82
C GLN A 147 14.22 11.75 -9.85
N PRO A 148 14.59 11.16 -8.71
CA PRO A 148 15.75 10.26 -8.61
C PRO A 148 15.66 9.05 -9.56
N GLN A 149 14.45 8.63 -9.95
CA GLN A 149 14.23 7.59 -10.96
C GLN A 149 14.83 7.91 -12.33
N THR A 150 15.06 9.18 -12.65
CA THR A 150 15.71 9.59 -13.91
C THR A 150 17.20 9.25 -13.91
N LEU A 151 17.83 9.22 -12.73
CA LEU A 151 19.25 8.87 -12.56
C LEU A 151 19.52 7.38 -12.79
N LEU A 152 18.50 6.53 -12.69
CA LEU A 152 18.61 5.08 -12.92
C LEU A 152 18.43 4.70 -14.40
N LYS A 153 17.98 5.63 -15.25
CA LYS A 153 17.73 5.40 -16.68
C LYS A 153 18.96 5.63 -17.57
N THR A 154 20.08 6.09 -17.01
CA THR A 154 21.29 6.52 -17.75
C THR A 154 22.38 5.45 -17.89
N LYS A 155 22.05 4.16 -17.79
CA LYS A 155 22.94 3.08 -18.25
C LYS A 155 22.28 2.26 -19.35
N ASN A 156 22.52 2.67 -20.59
CA ASN A 156 22.50 1.83 -21.80
C ASN A 156 23.69 2.22 -22.66
#